data_AF-A0A2P4SPZ7-F1
#
_entry.id   AF-A0A2P4SPZ7-F1
#
_cell.length_a   1.000
_cell.length_b   1.000
_cell.length_c   1.000
_cell.angle_alpha   90.00
_cell.angle_beta   90.00
_cell.angle_gamma   90.00
#
_symmetry.space_group_name_H-M   'P 1'
#
loop_
_entity.id
_entity.type
_entity.pdbx_description
1 polymer ?
#
loop_
_entity_poly.entity_id
_entity_poly.type
_entity_poly.pdbx_seq_one_letter_code
_entity_poly.pdbx_strand_id
1 'polypeptide(L)'
;IDECAASADICGEAHCKNLISSYECVCDAGYRYDEQRKTCDDINECEERLCEQMCVNLPGSYTCHCDGRGGVKLSQDMNTCENIIPCVPFAVAKSVKSLYLGRMFSGTPVIRLRFKRKQLTRLVAEFDFRTFDPEGILFFAGGHRDSTWVVLALRKGRLELQLKYSGIARVISSGPLINHGMWQTISVEELERSLVVKVNRDAVMKIAVSGDLFTLDKGLYQLNLTVGGIPFKTKDLIVPINPRLDGCLRAWNWLNGEDSTIQETIKMNEKMQCFSVAGRGSFYPGRGFAIFNLTYMQPSYGNETKTSWKIEVNAVIQPATDTGVMFALVTEDASVPLSLSLVDYHSTKKLKQQFVILAVEDTVVSRLALNLCDKMEHSVDILLKKDQLSLRVDGMEGE
;
A
#
# COMPACT_ATOMS: atom_id res chain seq x y z
N ILE A 1 -56.36 -0.39 -43.88
CA ILE A 1 -55.54 0.73 -44.40
C ILE A 1 -54.20 0.60 -43.70
N ASP A 2 -53.12 1.14 -44.27
CA ASP A 2 -51.82 1.18 -43.58
C ASP A 2 -51.49 2.65 -43.36
N GLU A 3 -51.78 3.11 -42.15
CA GLU A 3 -51.63 4.48 -41.71
C GLU A 3 -50.16 4.92 -41.72
N CYS A 4 -49.23 3.98 -41.49
CA CYS A 4 -47.79 4.21 -41.56
C CYS A 4 -47.32 4.40 -43.02
N ALA A 5 -47.92 3.69 -43.97
CA ALA A 5 -47.64 3.88 -45.39
C ALA A 5 -48.37 5.11 -45.98
N ALA A 6 -49.49 5.53 -45.38
CA ALA A 6 -50.30 6.64 -45.86
C ALA A 6 -49.70 8.03 -45.52
N SER A 7 -48.95 8.14 -44.42
CA SER A 7 -48.28 9.38 -44.03
C SER A 7 -46.95 9.08 -43.35
N ALA A 8 -45.85 9.31 -44.08
CA ALA A 8 -44.49 9.04 -43.58
C ALA A 8 -44.12 9.85 -42.31
N ASP A 9 -44.78 10.99 -42.07
CA ASP A 9 -44.51 11.91 -40.95
C ASP A 9 -45.59 11.81 -39.84
N ILE A 10 -46.32 10.70 -39.79
CA ILE A 10 -47.41 10.52 -38.81
C ILE A 10 -46.86 10.39 -37.38
N CYS A 11 -45.67 9.82 -37.20
CA CYS A 11 -45.02 9.59 -35.91
C CYS A 11 -43.76 10.45 -35.64
N GLY A 12 -43.39 11.36 -36.56
CA GLY A 12 -42.19 12.19 -36.40
C GLY A 12 -40.92 11.37 -36.17
N GLU A 13 -40.31 11.52 -34.99
CA GLU A 13 -39.09 10.79 -34.60
C GLU A 13 -39.32 9.32 -34.20
N ALA A 14 -40.56 8.92 -33.89
CA ALA A 14 -40.89 7.57 -33.45
C ALA A 14 -41.15 6.59 -34.61
N HIS A 15 -40.96 5.31 -34.36
CA HIS A 15 -41.29 4.25 -35.30
C HIS A 15 -42.80 4.00 -35.37
N CYS A 16 -43.38 4.13 -36.57
CA CYS A 16 -44.78 3.81 -36.80
C CYS A 16 -44.97 2.29 -36.91
N LYS A 17 -45.85 1.75 -36.07
CA LYS A 17 -46.29 0.35 -36.09
C LYS A 17 -47.76 0.31 -36.44
N ASN A 18 -48.08 -0.26 -37.60
CA ASN A 18 -49.47 -0.41 -38.02
C ASN A 18 -50.17 -1.52 -37.21
N LEU A 19 -51.39 -1.27 -36.75
CA LEU A 19 -52.23 -2.20 -35.99
C LEU A 19 -53.53 -2.49 -36.75
N ILE A 20 -54.26 -3.53 -36.33
CA ILE A 20 -55.55 -3.84 -36.94
C ILE A 20 -56.55 -2.76 -36.50
N SER A 21 -56.86 -1.82 -37.40
CA SER A 21 -57.78 -0.67 -37.23
C SER A 21 -57.18 0.58 -36.58
N SER A 22 -55.87 0.65 -36.37
CA SER A 22 -55.18 1.84 -35.85
C SER A 22 -53.68 1.79 -36.15
N TYR A 23 -52.92 2.76 -35.66
CA TYR A 23 -51.46 2.73 -35.63
C TYR A 23 -50.95 3.11 -34.23
N GLU A 24 -49.70 2.77 -33.96
CA GLU A 24 -49.00 3.13 -32.72
C GLU A 24 -47.64 3.71 -33.08
N CYS A 25 -47.26 4.82 -32.43
CA CYS A 25 -45.93 5.40 -32.54
C CYS A 25 -45.09 4.91 -31.37
N VAL A 26 -44.01 4.18 -31.67
CA VAL A 26 -43.16 3.52 -30.68
C VAL A 26 -41.77 4.14 -30.73
N CYS A 27 -41.30 4.64 -29.60
CA CYS A 27 -39.92 5.10 -29.45
C CYS A 27 -38.98 3.93 -29.12
N ASP A 28 -37.68 4.15 -29.31
CA ASP A 28 -36.66 3.22 -28.83
C ASP A 28 -36.75 3.00 -27.31
N ALA A 29 -36.22 1.88 -26.83
CA ALA A 29 -36.23 1.57 -25.41
C ALA A 29 -35.53 2.69 -24.61
N GLY A 30 -36.14 3.09 -23.48
CA GLY A 30 -35.67 4.21 -22.65
C GLY A 30 -36.26 5.58 -23.07
N TYR A 31 -37.12 5.62 -24.10
CA TYR A 31 -37.77 6.85 -24.54
C TYR A 31 -39.30 6.74 -24.47
N ARG A 32 -39.96 7.87 -24.18
CA ARG A 32 -41.42 8.01 -24.17
C ARG A 32 -41.86 8.93 -25.29
N TYR A 33 -42.87 8.51 -26.04
CA TYR A 33 -43.44 9.30 -27.12
C TYR A 33 -44.27 10.48 -26.58
N ASP A 34 -43.96 11.70 -27.03
CA ASP A 34 -44.77 12.89 -26.80
C ASP A 34 -45.68 13.13 -28.03
N GLU A 35 -46.97 12.83 -27.89
CA GLU A 35 -47.94 12.98 -28.99
C GLU A 35 -48.09 14.42 -29.50
N GLN A 36 -47.83 15.44 -28.66
CA GLN A 36 -47.99 16.84 -29.04
C GLN A 36 -46.80 17.32 -29.86
N ARG A 37 -45.59 16.89 -29.47
CA ARG A 37 -44.34 17.27 -30.15
C ARG A 37 -43.94 16.31 -31.26
N LYS A 38 -44.52 15.09 -31.27
CA LYS A 38 -44.12 13.96 -32.11
C LYS A 38 -42.63 13.60 -31.96
N THR A 39 -42.10 13.75 -30.75
CA THR A 39 -40.70 13.48 -30.39
C THR A 39 -40.59 12.30 -29.44
N CYS A 40 -39.40 11.71 -29.37
CA CYS A 40 -39.07 10.69 -28.39
C CYS A 40 -38.26 11.34 -27.26
N ASP A 41 -38.93 11.59 -26.13
CA ASP A 41 -38.31 12.20 -24.97
C ASP A 41 -37.69 11.12 -24.08
N ASP A 42 -36.47 11.36 -23.62
CA ASP A 42 -35.75 10.46 -22.73
C ASP A 42 -36.51 10.22 -21.42
N ILE A 43 -36.63 8.95 -21.01
CA ILE A 43 -37.23 8.60 -19.73
C ILE A 43 -36.15 8.73 -18.66
N ASN A 44 -36.34 9.66 -17.72
CA ASN A 44 -35.43 9.78 -16.59
C ASN A 44 -35.69 8.67 -15.56
N GLU A 45 -35.02 7.53 -15.71
CA GLU A 45 -35.27 6.37 -14.84
C GLU A 45 -34.80 6.61 -13.38
N CYS A 46 -33.97 7.64 -13.15
CA CYS A 46 -33.56 8.05 -11.81
C CYS A 46 -34.71 8.65 -10.98
N GLU A 47 -35.77 9.16 -11.62
CA GLU A 47 -36.97 9.64 -10.90
C GLU A 47 -37.78 8.50 -10.31
N GLU A 48 -37.64 7.29 -10.84
CA GLU A 48 -38.33 6.08 -10.38
C GLU A 48 -37.63 5.40 -9.19
N ARG A 49 -36.50 5.95 -8.70
CA ARG A 49 -35.70 5.43 -7.57
C ARG A 49 -35.28 3.96 -7.74
N LEU A 50 -34.87 3.59 -8.94
CA LEU A 50 -34.44 2.23 -9.27
C LEU A 50 -33.08 1.85 -8.66
N CYS A 51 -32.21 2.83 -8.41
CA CYS A 51 -30.90 2.60 -7.78
C CYS A 51 -30.98 2.68 -6.26
N GLU A 52 -30.29 1.77 -5.57
CA GLU A 52 -30.17 1.79 -4.11
C GLU A 52 -29.43 3.03 -3.59
N GLN A 53 -28.41 3.48 -4.33
CA GLN A 53 -27.57 4.62 -3.96
C GLN A 53 -27.63 5.72 -5.02
N MET A 54 -26.57 5.91 -5.81
CA MET A 54 -26.48 7.01 -6.77
C MET A 54 -26.97 6.55 -8.15
N CYS A 55 -27.75 7.40 -8.82
CA CYS A 55 -28.26 7.16 -10.18
C CYS A 55 -27.77 8.27 -11.11
N VAL A 56 -27.34 7.89 -12.31
CA VAL A 56 -27.01 8.81 -13.40
C VAL A 56 -27.87 8.45 -14.61
N ASN A 57 -28.70 9.41 -15.03
CA ASN A 57 -29.52 9.29 -16.22
C ASN A 57 -28.66 9.54 -17.47
N LEU A 58 -28.83 8.70 -18.48
CA LEU A 58 -28.16 8.78 -19.78
C LEU A 58 -29.25 8.74 -20.87
N PRO A 59 -28.98 9.26 -22.08
CA PRO A 59 -29.93 9.10 -23.18
C PRO A 59 -30.24 7.63 -23.46
N GLY A 60 -31.51 7.25 -23.27
CA GLY A 60 -32.07 5.91 -23.47
C GLY A 60 -31.73 4.89 -22.39
N SER A 61 -31.09 5.30 -21.29
CA SER A 61 -30.72 4.37 -20.21
C SER A 61 -30.27 5.07 -18.92
N TYR A 62 -30.11 4.30 -17.84
CA TYR A 62 -29.49 4.78 -16.61
C TYR A 62 -28.34 3.88 -16.15
N THR A 63 -27.48 4.43 -15.29
CA THR A 63 -26.45 3.69 -14.56
C THR A 63 -26.54 3.97 -13.06
N CYS A 64 -26.49 2.91 -12.27
CA CYS A 64 -26.39 3.00 -10.81
C CYS A 64 -24.94 2.89 -10.34
N HIS A 65 -24.61 3.60 -9.26
CA HIS A 65 -23.29 3.58 -8.65
C HIS A 65 -23.41 3.34 -7.15
N CYS A 66 -22.51 2.51 -6.63
CA CYS A 66 -22.35 2.24 -5.21
C CYS A 66 -21.09 2.94 -4.67
N ASP A 67 -21.13 3.39 -3.41
CA ASP A 67 -20.00 3.99 -2.73
C ASP A 67 -18.95 2.93 -2.35
N GLY A 68 -17.98 2.73 -3.25
CA GLY A 68 -16.84 1.85 -3.02
C GLY A 68 -16.03 2.18 -1.77
N ARG A 69 -16.05 3.43 -1.27
CA ARG A 69 -15.35 3.79 -0.02
C ARG A 69 -16.01 3.14 1.20
N GLY A 70 -17.32 2.87 1.12
CA GLY A 70 -18.09 2.13 2.10
C GLY A 70 -17.86 0.62 2.06
N GLY A 71 -17.07 0.11 1.10
CA GLY A 71 -16.81 -1.32 0.95
C GLY A 71 -17.92 -2.07 0.21
N VAL A 72 -18.71 -1.36 -0.62
CA VAL A 72 -19.77 -1.94 -1.44
C VAL A 72 -19.52 -1.75 -2.92
N LYS A 73 -20.08 -2.63 -3.74
CA LYS A 73 -20.07 -2.57 -5.22
C LYS A 73 -21.45 -2.87 -5.77
N LEU A 74 -21.65 -2.61 -7.05
CA LEU A 74 -22.92 -2.90 -7.72
C LEU A 74 -23.17 -4.40 -7.76
N SER A 75 -24.39 -4.86 -7.51
CA SER A 75 -24.73 -6.29 -7.49
C SER A 75 -24.98 -6.84 -8.91
N GLN A 76 -25.48 -8.08 -9.03
CA GLN A 76 -25.82 -8.69 -10.31
C GLN A 76 -26.98 -8.01 -11.05
N ASP A 77 -27.91 -7.38 -10.32
CA ASP A 77 -29.09 -6.71 -10.91
C ASP A 77 -28.77 -5.31 -11.48
N MET A 78 -27.54 -4.83 -11.28
CA MET A 78 -27.07 -3.49 -11.66
C MET A 78 -27.81 -2.32 -11.00
N ASN A 79 -28.59 -2.57 -9.95
CA ASN A 79 -29.44 -1.59 -9.28
C ASN A 79 -29.20 -1.53 -7.77
N THR A 80 -28.84 -2.65 -7.15
CA THR A 80 -28.55 -2.76 -5.72
C THR A 80 -27.05 -2.87 -5.43
N CYS A 81 -26.67 -2.67 -4.18
CA CYS A 81 -25.29 -2.72 -3.73
C CYS A 81 -25.04 -3.96 -2.86
N GLU A 82 -23.88 -4.59 -3.07
CA GLU A 82 -23.41 -5.73 -2.27
C GLU A 82 -22.03 -5.45 -1.67
N ASN A 83 -21.68 -6.16 -0.60
CA ASN A 83 -20.38 -5.99 0.05
C ASN A 83 -19.24 -6.52 -0.84
N ILE A 84 -18.12 -5.81 -0.87
CA ILE A 84 -16.88 -6.27 -1.49
C ILE A 84 -16.26 -7.33 -0.57
N ILE A 85 -16.39 -8.60 -0.96
CA ILE A 85 -15.85 -9.74 -0.21
C ILE A 85 -14.58 -10.26 -0.89
N PRO A 86 -13.52 -10.61 -0.14
CA PRO A 86 -12.33 -11.22 -0.72
C PRO A 86 -12.65 -12.55 -1.41
N CYS A 87 -12.32 -12.65 -2.70
CA CYS A 87 -12.40 -13.90 -3.46
C CYS A 87 -11.16 -14.77 -3.24
N VAL A 88 -10.03 -14.18 -2.85
CA VAL A 88 -8.79 -14.88 -2.52
C VAL A 88 -8.44 -14.65 -1.04
N PRO A 89 -8.42 -15.70 -0.19
CA PRO A 89 -8.05 -15.56 1.20
C PRO A 89 -6.52 -15.49 1.38
N PHE A 90 -6.05 -14.48 2.11
CA PHE A 90 -4.65 -14.36 2.53
C PHE A 90 -4.44 -14.86 3.97
N ALA A 91 -3.28 -15.47 4.22
CA ALA A 91 -2.90 -15.95 5.54
C ALA A 91 -2.57 -14.78 6.47
N VAL A 92 -3.57 -14.33 7.25
CA VAL A 92 -3.42 -13.23 8.21
C VAL A 92 -3.00 -13.67 9.63
N ALA A 93 -2.72 -14.95 9.82
CA ALA A 93 -2.35 -15.53 11.11
C ALA A 93 -1.11 -14.85 11.72
N LYS A 94 -1.20 -14.46 12.99
CA LYS A 94 -0.15 -13.74 13.71
C LYS A 94 0.66 -14.65 14.64
N SER A 95 1.92 -14.29 14.88
CA SER A 95 2.81 -15.00 15.80
C SER A 95 2.86 -14.29 17.16
N VAL A 96 2.24 -14.88 18.17
CA VAL A 96 2.09 -14.31 19.53
C VAL A 96 3.44 -14.07 20.23
N LYS A 97 4.48 -14.85 19.91
CA LYS A 97 5.83 -14.70 20.47
C LYS A 97 6.76 -13.80 19.63
N SER A 98 6.18 -12.97 18.77
CA SER A 98 6.94 -12.09 17.88
C SER A 98 6.61 -10.61 18.10
N LEU A 99 7.60 -9.77 17.85
CA LEU A 99 7.50 -8.32 17.95
C LEU A 99 7.62 -7.69 16.56
N TYR A 100 6.60 -6.96 16.16
CA TYR A 100 6.56 -6.21 14.91
C TYR A 100 7.18 -4.82 15.07
N LEU A 101 8.21 -4.52 14.29
CA LEU A 101 8.95 -3.26 14.34
C LEU A 101 8.24 -2.13 13.57
N GLY A 102 7.57 -2.47 12.47
CA GLY A 102 6.95 -1.49 11.55
C GLY A 102 5.60 -0.93 12.03
N ARG A 103 5.25 -1.10 13.31
CA ARG A 103 3.93 -0.72 13.86
C ARG A 103 3.66 0.79 13.74
N MET A 104 4.69 1.61 13.92
CA MET A 104 4.56 3.06 13.99
C MET A 104 5.24 3.74 12.80
N PHE A 105 4.45 4.33 11.90
CA PHE A 105 4.98 5.08 10.75
C PHE A 105 5.79 6.32 11.16
N SER A 106 5.62 6.81 12.40
CA SER A 106 6.42 7.88 12.99
C SER A 106 7.89 7.51 13.23
N GLY A 107 8.26 6.22 13.18
CA GLY A 107 9.61 5.75 13.53
C GLY A 107 9.91 5.81 15.03
N THR A 108 8.88 5.94 15.87
CA THR A 108 9.03 5.89 17.33
C THR A 108 9.43 4.48 17.76
N PRO A 109 10.39 4.31 18.70
CA PRO A 109 10.76 2.98 19.15
C PRO A 109 9.57 2.22 19.74
N VAL A 110 9.43 0.96 19.35
CA VAL A 110 8.36 0.06 19.80
C VAL A 110 8.56 -0.34 21.26
N ILE A 111 9.82 -0.50 21.67
CA ILE A 111 10.21 -0.82 23.05
C ILE A 111 11.27 0.17 23.52
N ARG A 112 11.17 0.55 24.80
CA ARG A 112 12.16 1.36 25.50
C ARG A 112 12.50 0.71 26.84
N LEU A 113 13.75 0.28 26.99
CA LEU A 113 14.27 -0.33 28.21
C LEU A 113 15.27 0.62 28.86
N ARG A 114 15.29 0.61 30.18
CA ARG A 114 16.24 1.38 31.00
C ARG A 114 16.87 0.46 32.02
N PHE A 115 18.17 0.26 31.90
CA PHE A 115 18.92 -0.61 32.79
C PHE A 115 19.70 0.22 33.81
N LYS A 116 19.66 -0.22 35.07
CA LYS A 116 20.46 0.34 36.17
C LYS A 116 21.18 -0.80 36.87
N ARG A 117 22.52 -0.73 36.98
CA ARG A 117 23.37 -1.77 37.56
C ARG A 117 24.34 -1.17 38.58
N LYS A 118 24.61 -1.90 39.65
CA LYS A 118 25.60 -1.50 40.68
C LYS A 118 27.04 -1.76 40.22
N GLN A 119 27.24 -2.82 39.44
CA GLN A 119 28.53 -3.21 38.89
C GLN A 119 28.60 -2.86 37.41
N LEU A 120 29.81 -2.61 36.91
CA LEU A 120 30.06 -2.42 35.49
C LEU A 120 29.56 -3.66 34.74
N THR A 121 28.68 -3.43 33.78
CA THR A 121 28.05 -4.47 32.96
C THR A 121 28.32 -4.11 31.51
N ARG A 122 28.57 -5.10 30.65
CA ARG A 122 28.77 -4.89 29.22
C ARG A 122 27.48 -5.17 28.46
N LEU A 123 27.28 -4.48 27.34
CA LEU A 123 26.13 -4.76 26.49
C LEU A 123 26.20 -6.19 25.93
N VAL A 124 25.11 -6.93 26.11
CA VAL A 124 24.82 -8.18 25.39
C VAL A 124 23.38 -8.07 24.91
N ALA A 125 23.19 -8.14 23.60
CA ALA A 125 21.89 -8.15 22.95
C ALA A 125 21.88 -9.26 21.90
N GLU A 126 20.95 -10.20 22.00
CA GLU A 126 20.77 -11.28 21.04
C GLU A 126 19.29 -11.41 20.70
N PHE A 127 18.97 -11.62 19.43
CA PHE A 127 17.59 -11.80 18.98
C PHE A 127 17.55 -12.49 17.62
N ASP A 128 16.46 -13.18 17.36
CA ASP A 128 16.11 -13.65 16.02
C ASP A 128 15.43 -12.51 15.26
N PHE A 129 15.85 -12.29 14.01
CA PHE A 129 15.32 -11.25 13.13
C PHE A 129 14.97 -11.82 11.75
N ARG A 130 13.92 -11.26 11.13
CA ARG A 130 13.62 -11.44 9.70
C ARG A 130 13.00 -10.16 9.13
N THR A 131 13.25 -9.89 7.85
CA THR A 131 12.66 -8.78 7.10
C THR A 131 12.85 -8.96 5.59
N PHE A 132 12.08 -8.25 4.78
CA PHE A 132 12.38 -7.96 3.37
C PHE A 132 12.77 -6.48 3.14
N ASP A 133 12.54 -5.63 4.13
CA ASP A 133 12.85 -4.20 4.09
C ASP A 133 14.37 -4.01 3.99
N PRO A 134 14.89 -3.23 3.01
CA PRO A 134 16.32 -3.01 2.86
C PRO A 134 16.89 -1.94 3.79
N GLU A 135 16.06 -1.12 4.45
CA GLU A 135 16.51 0.00 5.28
C GLU A 135 15.70 0.11 6.56
N GLY A 136 16.35 0.45 7.69
CA GLY A 136 15.63 0.71 8.95
C GLY A 136 16.48 0.52 10.19
N ILE A 137 15.96 0.88 11.37
CA ILE A 137 16.70 0.76 12.64
C ILE A 137 16.24 -0.47 13.41
N LEU A 138 17.17 -1.35 13.78
CA LEU A 138 16.89 -2.51 14.62
C LEU A 138 16.84 -2.10 16.09
N PHE A 139 17.94 -1.54 16.61
CA PHE A 139 17.97 -1.04 17.98
C PHE A 139 19.03 0.05 18.20
N PHE A 140 18.86 0.80 19.28
CA PHE A 140 19.79 1.76 19.83
C PHE A 140 20.17 1.32 21.25
N ALA A 141 21.43 1.47 21.63
CA ALA A 141 21.89 1.29 23.00
C ALA A 141 22.92 2.36 23.38
N GLY A 142 22.75 2.99 24.54
CA GLY A 142 23.70 4.00 25.02
C GLY A 142 23.06 5.04 25.93
N GLY A 143 23.76 6.16 26.07
CA GLY A 143 23.34 7.31 26.87
C GLY A 143 22.56 8.36 26.08
N HIS A 144 22.84 9.62 26.38
CA HIS A 144 22.33 10.78 25.64
C HIS A 144 22.96 10.89 24.24
N ARG A 145 22.34 11.68 23.35
CA ARG A 145 22.81 11.95 21.96
C ARG A 145 24.28 12.33 21.84
N ASP A 146 24.79 13.11 22.79
CA ASP A 146 26.14 13.66 22.76
C ASP A 146 27.15 12.80 23.54
N SER A 147 26.67 11.72 24.16
CA SER A 147 27.48 10.75 24.91
C SER A 147 27.82 9.52 24.07
N THR A 148 28.22 8.43 24.73
CA THR A 148 28.52 7.14 24.10
C THR A 148 27.25 6.40 23.72
N TRP A 149 27.15 5.94 22.48
CA TRP A 149 26.03 5.13 22.01
C TRP A 149 26.36 4.36 20.73
N VAL A 150 25.53 3.34 20.46
CA VAL A 150 25.53 2.53 19.25
C VAL A 150 24.12 2.43 18.67
N VAL A 151 24.04 2.36 17.36
CA VAL A 151 22.81 2.09 16.60
C VAL A 151 23.12 0.96 15.63
N LEU A 152 22.36 -0.13 15.74
CA LEU A 152 22.35 -1.18 14.73
C LEU A 152 21.18 -0.93 13.78
N ALA A 153 21.49 -0.80 12.51
CA ALA A 153 20.55 -0.52 11.44
C ALA A 153 20.77 -1.48 10.26
N LEU A 154 19.83 -1.41 9.32
CA LEU A 154 19.93 -2.04 8.02
C LEU A 154 20.02 -0.94 6.96
N ARG A 155 20.92 -1.09 5.99
CA ARG A 155 21.00 -0.22 4.82
C ARG A 155 21.36 -1.05 3.60
N LYS A 156 20.62 -0.87 2.50
CA LYS A 156 20.78 -1.68 1.28
C LYS A 156 20.78 -3.20 1.58
N GLY A 157 19.96 -3.61 2.55
CA GLY A 157 19.81 -5.01 2.96
C GLY A 157 20.94 -5.59 3.82
N ARG A 158 21.95 -4.80 4.20
CA ARG A 158 23.08 -5.25 5.04
C ARG A 158 23.10 -4.54 6.38
N LEU A 159 23.74 -5.14 7.37
CA LEU A 159 23.91 -4.50 8.68
C LEU A 159 24.82 -3.27 8.57
N GLU A 160 24.39 -2.20 9.22
CA GLU A 160 25.14 -0.96 9.42
C GLU A 160 25.18 -0.68 10.92
N LEU A 161 26.38 -0.55 11.47
CA LEU A 161 26.62 -0.15 12.85
C LEU A 161 27.15 1.29 12.85
N GLN A 162 26.37 2.20 13.44
CA GLN A 162 26.81 3.55 13.76
C GLN A 162 27.15 3.63 15.24
N LEU A 163 28.30 4.21 15.58
CA LEU A 163 28.74 4.31 16.97
C LEU A 163 29.45 5.62 17.24
N LYS A 164 29.21 6.17 18.42
CA LYS A 164 29.88 7.35 18.96
C LYS A 164 30.49 6.97 20.29
N TYR A 165 31.82 7.04 20.42
CA TYR A 165 32.55 6.77 21.66
C TYR A 165 33.50 7.94 21.95
N SER A 166 33.40 8.54 23.15
CA SER A 166 34.30 9.64 23.57
C SER A 166 34.38 10.77 22.54
N GLY A 167 33.26 11.09 21.89
CA GLY A 167 33.17 12.12 20.83
C GLY A 167 33.58 11.66 19.43
N ILE A 168 34.19 10.48 19.27
CA ILE A 168 34.59 9.92 17.98
C ILE A 168 33.41 9.14 17.39
N ALA A 169 32.95 9.59 16.22
CA ALA A 169 31.89 8.95 15.46
C ALA A 169 32.48 8.04 14.37
N ARG A 170 31.93 6.82 14.23
CA ARG A 170 32.28 5.85 13.17
C ARG A 170 31.02 5.16 12.64
N VAL A 171 31.06 4.79 11.37
CA VAL A 171 30.04 3.96 10.72
C VAL A 171 30.73 2.80 10.02
N ILE A 172 30.21 1.59 10.24
CA ILE A 172 30.71 0.36 9.61
C ILE A 172 29.52 -0.35 9.01
N SER A 173 29.63 -0.81 7.76
CA SER A 173 28.67 -1.74 7.17
C SER A 173 29.41 -2.95 6.62
N SER A 174 28.97 -4.14 7.02
CA SER A 174 29.59 -5.41 6.66
C SER A 174 28.61 -6.57 6.91
N GLY A 175 28.98 -7.76 6.46
CA GLY A 175 28.22 -8.99 6.66
C GLY A 175 27.33 -9.38 5.47
N PRO A 176 26.60 -10.50 5.60
CA PRO A 176 25.72 -11.02 4.57
C PRO A 176 24.50 -10.11 4.37
N LEU A 177 23.74 -10.40 3.31
CA LEU A 177 22.42 -9.80 3.12
C LEU A 177 21.46 -10.35 4.18
N ILE A 178 20.67 -9.49 4.80
CA ILE A 178 19.79 -9.80 5.94
C ILE A 178 18.32 -9.78 5.53
N ASN A 179 17.95 -8.99 4.52
CA ASN A 179 16.57 -8.79 4.10
C ASN A 179 16.05 -9.87 3.13
N HIS A 180 16.43 -11.13 3.35
CA HIS A 180 16.00 -12.27 2.53
C HIS A 180 14.71 -12.93 3.06
N GLY A 181 14.10 -12.42 4.13
CA GLY A 181 12.83 -12.93 4.69
C GLY A 181 12.92 -14.19 5.56
N MET A 182 14.12 -14.75 5.73
CA MET A 182 14.33 -15.92 6.60
C MET A 182 14.76 -15.46 8.00
N TRP A 183 14.44 -16.27 9.01
CA TRP A 183 14.90 -16.02 10.37
C TRP A 183 16.40 -16.27 10.49
N GLN A 184 17.07 -15.35 11.20
CA GLN A 184 18.49 -15.43 11.51
C GLN A 184 18.75 -14.81 12.88
N THR A 185 19.73 -15.35 13.59
CA THR A 185 20.11 -14.83 14.91
C THR A 185 21.13 -13.72 14.73
N ILE A 186 20.86 -12.55 15.30
CA ILE A 186 21.77 -11.41 15.32
C ILE A 186 22.16 -11.17 16.78
N SER A 187 23.44 -10.98 17.04
CA SER A 187 23.91 -10.57 18.35
C SER A 187 24.91 -9.43 18.30
N VAL A 188 24.86 -8.58 19.31
CA VAL A 188 25.78 -7.47 19.55
C VAL A 188 26.28 -7.60 20.98
N GLU A 189 27.59 -7.79 21.10
CA GLU A 189 28.27 -7.97 22.37
C GLU A 189 29.43 -6.97 22.49
N GLU A 190 29.52 -6.33 23.65
CA GLU A 190 30.67 -5.52 24.04
C GLU A 190 31.67 -6.44 24.76
N LEU A 191 32.80 -6.70 24.10
CA LEU A 191 33.96 -7.38 24.66
C LEU A 191 34.99 -6.32 25.08
N GLU A 192 35.99 -6.69 25.90
CA GLU A 192 36.88 -5.78 26.62
C GLU A 192 37.27 -4.48 25.93
N ARG A 193 37.70 -4.53 24.66
CA ARG A 193 38.04 -3.35 23.84
C ARG A 193 37.46 -3.44 22.43
N SER A 194 36.43 -4.25 22.26
CA SER A 194 35.84 -4.44 20.94
C SER A 194 34.35 -4.68 21.01
N LEU A 195 33.62 -4.02 20.11
CA LEU A 195 32.23 -4.34 19.84
C LEU A 195 32.18 -5.37 18.72
N VAL A 196 31.52 -6.50 18.98
CA VAL A 196 31.39 -7.61 18.04
C VAL A 196 29.94 -7.76 17.65
N VAL A 197 29.68 -7.80 16.35
CA VAL A 197 28.37 -8.12 15.79
C VAL A 197 28.46 -9.48 15.11
N LYS A 198 27.54 -10.38 15.45
CA LYS A 198 27.47 -11.72 14.87
C LYS A 198 26.15 -11.93 14.14
N VAL A 199 26.20 -12.74 13.09
CA VAL A 199 25.03 -13.27 12.39
C VAL A 199 25.15 -14.79 12.42
N ASN A 200 24.14 -15.48 12.95
CA ASN A 200 24.15 -16.94 13.15
C ASN A 200 25.40 -17.44 13.87
N ARG A 201 25.86 -16.67 14.88
CA ARG A 201 27.09 -16.91 15.68
C ARG A 201 28.41 -16.60 14.97
N ASP A 202 28.41 -16.33 13.67
CA ASP A 202 29.59 -15.90 12.92
C ASP A 202 29.83 -14.40 13.06
N ALA A 203 31.05 -14.00 13.45
CA ALA A 203 31.40 -12.59 13.62
C ALA A 203 31.53 -11.89 12.25
N VAL A 204 30.64 -10.94 11.99
CA VAL A 204 30.60 -10.18 10.73
C VAL A 204 31.22 -8.79 10.85
N MET A 205 31.28 -8.26 12.07
CA MET A 205 31.94 -7.00 12.39
C MET A 205 32.67 -7.13 13.73
N LYS A 206 33.90 -6.63 13.80
CA LYS A 206 34.68 -6.48 15.02
C LYS A 206 35.33 -5.10 15.02
N ILE A 207 34.90 -4.22 15.92
CA ILE A 207 35.33 -2.83 15.95
C ILE A 207 36.08 -2.58 17.25
N ALA A 208 37.30 -2.05 17.17
CA ALA A 208 38.04 -1.60 18.34
C ALA A 208 37.39 -0.32 18.90
N VAL A 209 36.98 -0.37 20.17
CA VAL A 209 36.34 0.72 20.90
C VAL A 209 37.08 1.01 22.20
N SER A 210 37.10 2.28 22.60
CA SER A 210 37.74 2.75 23.84
C SER A 210 36.69 3.45 24.70
N GLY A 211 36.23 2.75 25.75
CA GLY A 211 35.16 3.17 26.65
C GLY A 211 34.05 2.14 26.74
N ASP A 212 33.05 2.41 27.58
CA ASP A 212 31.91 1.52 27.84
C ASP A 212 30.59 2.20 27.44
N LEU A 213 29.61 1.40 26.98
CA LEU A 213 28.25 1.90 26.71
C LEU A 213 27.49 2.27 27.98
N PHE A 214 27.72 1.54 29.07
CA PHE A 214 27.16 1.86 30.37
C PHE A 214 27.84 3.09 30.94
N THR A 215 27.06 4.14 31.18
CA THR A 215 27.56 5.40 31.75
C THR A 215 27.30 5.44 33.25
N LEU A 216 28.29 5.85 34.05
CA LEU A 216 28.13 6.02 35.49
C LEU A 216 27.38 7.32 35.79
N ASP A 217 26.22 7.21 36.44
CA ASP A 217 25.41 8.35 36.89
C ASP A 217 24.90 8.09 38.32
N LYS A 218 25.21 9.02 39.24
CA LYS A 218 24.84 8.97 40.67
C LYS A 218 25.16 7.63 41.34
N GLY A 219 26.33 7.05 41.04
CA GLY A 219 26.79 5.79 41.64
C GLY A 219 26.17 4.51 41.06
N LEU A 220 25.39 4.61 39.98
CA LEU A 220 24.85 3.46 39.24
C LEU A 220 25.26 3.54 37.77
N TYR A 221 25.57 2.40 37.19
CA TYR A 221 25.78 2.26 35.74
C TYR A 221 24.42 2.21 35.05
N GLN A 222 24.20 3.10 34.10
CA GLN A 222 22.94 3.25 33.38
C GLN A 222 23.13 3.00 31.88
N LEU A 223 22.12 2.37 31.26
CA LEU A 223 22.04 2.18 29.81
C LEU A 223 20.58 2.30 29.36
N ASN A 224 20.34 3.10 28.32
CA ASN A 224 19.05 3.09 27.64
C ASN A 224 19.15 2.21 26.39
N LEU A 225 18.13 1.40 26.15
CA LEU A 225 18.01 0.57 24.96
C LEU A 225 16.64 0.81 24.32
N THR A 226 16.59 1.05 23.02
CA THR A 226 15.34 1.19 22.28
C THR A 226 15.31 0.28 21.07
N VAL A 227 14.17 -0.33 20.77
CA VAL A 227 14.00 -1.30 19.68
C VAL A 227 13.07 -0.73 18.61
N GLY A 228 13.43 -0.89 17.34
CA GLY A 228 12.65 -0.39 16.19
C GLY A 228 12.68 1.13 16.04
N GLY A 229 13.72 1.79 16.55
CA GLY A 229 13.88 3.24 16.47
C GLY A 229 14.91 3.79 17.46
N ILE A 230 15.10 5.11 17.43
CA ILE A 230 16.05 5.86 18.28
C ILE A 230 15.33 6.86 19.20
N PRO A 231 15.93 7.27 20.33
CA PRO A 231 15.33 8.22 21.27
C PRO A 231 15.52 9.71 20.89
N PHE A 232 16.13 10.01 19.74
CA PHE A 232 16.36 11.36 19.21
C PHE A 232 16.08 11.43 17.70
N LYS A 233 16.27 12.59 17.07
CA LYS A 233 15.95 12.79 15.64
C LYS A 233 16.98 12.10 14.74
N THR A 234 16.54 11.48 13.65
CA THR A 234 17.41 10.73 12.72
C THR A 234 18.46 11.58 12.02
N LYS A 235 18.21 12.88 11.86
CA LYS A 235 19.20 13.84 11.35
C LYS A 235 20.42 14.03 12.27
N ASP A 236 20.31 13.64 13.54
CA ASP A 236 21.38 13.73 14.52
C ASP A 236 22.23 12.44 14.58
N LEU A 237 21.90 11.43 13.77
CA LEU A 237 22.77 10.27 13.54
C LEU A 237 24.03 10.68 12.78
N ILE A 238 25.05 9.82 12.79
CA ILE A 238 26.29 10.07 12.04
C ILE A 238 25.99 10.08 10.54
N VAL A 239 25.19 9.09 10.10
CA VAL A 239 24.62 9.06 8.76
C VAL A 239 23.10 8.96 8.90
N PRO A 240 22.33 9.95 8.39
CA PRO A 240 20.88 9.90 8.43
C PRO A 240 20.31 8.63 7.78
N ILE A 241 19.22 8.12 8.33
CA ILE A 241 18.53 6.92 7.83
C ILE A 241 17.03 7.06 8.04
N ASN A 242 16.23 6.45 7.17
CA ASN A 242 14.81 6.25 7.44
C ASN A 242 14.68 5.19 8.55
N PRO A 243 14.11 5.50 9.72
CA PRO A 243 14.11 4.59 10.86
C PRO A 243 13.03 3.51 10.77
N ARG A 244 12.02 3.70 9.89
CA ARG A 244 10.93 2.74 9.70
C ARG A 244 11.53 1.42 9.21
N LEU A 245 11.09 0.32 9.81
CA LEU A 245 11.56 -1.01 9.50
C LEU A 245 10.39 -1.99 9.54
N ASP A 246 9.96 -2.49 8.38
CA ASP A 246 9.05 -3.64 8.31
C ASP A 246 9.83 -4.93 8.62
N GLY A 247 10.06 -5.13 9.91
CA GLY A 247 10.83 -6.25 10.43
C GLY A 247 10.15 -6.94 11.60
N CYS A 248 10.56 -8.18 11.83
CA CYS A 248 10.04 -9.00 12.90
C CYS A 248 11.15 -9.52 13.80
N LEU A 249 10.95 -9.41 15.11
CA LEU A 249 11.85 -9.94 16.14
C LEU A 249 11.20 -11.07 16.93
N ARG A 250 12.00 -12.02 17.40
CA ARG A 250 11.62 -13.02 18.42
C ARG A 250 12.84 -13.47 19.21
N ALA A 251 12.62 -14.30 20.23
CA ALA A 251 13.68 -14.93 21.01
C ALA A 251 14.76 -13.93 21.48
N TRP A 252 14.31 -12.74 21.90
CA TRP A 252 15.22 -11.68 22.32
C TRP A 252 15.77 -11.96 23.72
N ASN A 253 17.05 -11.62 23.90
CA ASN A 253 17.76 -11.64 25.16
C ASN A 253 18.49 -10.29 25.29
N TRP A 254 18.00 -9.43 26.19
CA TRP A 254 18.60 -8.13 26.50
C TRP A 254 19.32 -8.24 27.85
N LEU A 255 20.65 -8.18 27.84
CA LEU A 255 21.52 -8.21 29.04
C LEU A 255 21.31 -9.44 29.94
N ASN A 256 20.98 -10.61 29.38
CA ASN A 256 20.68 -11.84 30.12
C ASN A 256 19.53 -11.67 31.14
N GLY A 257 18.63 -10.72 30.89
CA GLY A 257 17.45 -10.50 31.72
C GLY A 257 16.29 -11.37 31.29
N GLU A 258 15.70 -12.11 32.23
CA GLU A 258 14.41 -12.78 32.05
C GLU A 258 13.28 -11.77 32.28
N ASP A 259 13.02 -10.88 31.31
CA ASP A 259 11.90 -9.95 31.39
C ASP A 259 10.73 -10.44 30.51
N SER A 260 9.78 -11.15 31.13
CA SER A 260 8.57 -11.66 30.47
C SER A 260 7.54 -10.57 30.18
N THR A 261 7.68 -9.36 30.73
CA THR A 261 6.65 -8.31 30.64
C THR A 261 6.38 -7.87 29.20
N ILE A 262 7.44 -7.81 28.38
CA ILE A 262 7.36 -7.51 26.94
C ILE A 262 6.49 -8.56 26.24
N GLN A 263 6.72 -9.84 26.55
CA GLN A 263 6.00 -10.95 25.92
C GLN A 263 4.52 -10.98 26.34
N GLU A 264 4.21 -10.68 27.60
CA GLU A 264 2.83 -10.55 28.08
C GLU A 264 2.09 -9.40 27.39
N THR A 265 2.75 -8.24 27.24
CA THR A 265 2.19 -7.08 26.55
C THR A 265 1.89 -7.37 25.07
N ILE A 266 2.81 -8.06 24.38
CA ILE A 266 2.63 -8.48 22.98
C ILE A 266 1.46 -9.47 22.86
N LYS A 267 1.32 -10.40 23.81
CA LYS A 267 0.25 -11.39 23.81
C LYS A 267 -1.14 -10.72 23.89
N MET A 268 -1.26 -9.61 24.60
CA MET A 268 -2.51 -8.84 24.71
C MET A 268 -2.76 -7.89 23.51
N ASN A 269 -1.79 -7.70 22.61
CA ASN A 269 -1.89 -6.73 21.52
C ASN A 269 -1.46 -7.31 20.17
N GLU A 270 -2.43 -7.80 19.40
CA GLU A 270 -2.20 -8.37 18.06
C GLU A 270 -1.51 -7.40 17.08
N LYS A 271 -1.67 -6.08 17.25
CA LYS A 271 -0.99 -5.09 16.39
C LYS A 271 0.52 -5.05 16.63
N MET A 272 1.00 -5.62 17.72
CA MET A 272 2.44 -5.78 18.00
C MET A 272 3.01 -7.09 17.45
N GLN A 273 2.17 -7.96 16.88
CA GLN A 273 2.57 -9.28 16.40
C GLN A 273 2.78 -9.25 14.88
N CYS A 274 3.81 -9.95 14.42
CA CYS A 274 4.06 -10.10 12.99
C CYS A 274 3.14 -11.17 12.39
N PHE A 275 2.98 -11.15 11.07
CA PHE A 275 2.43 -12.30 10.34
C PHE A 275 3.31 -13.53 10.54
N SER A 276 2.71 -14.71 10.66
CA SER A 276 3.44 -15.96 10.88
C SER A 276 4.29 -16.31 9.66
N VAL A 277 3.71 -16.15 8.48
CA VAL A 277 4.36 -16.29 7.17
C VAL A 277 4.35 -14.92 6.50
N ALA A 278 5.46 -14.55 5.86
CA ALA A 278 5.59 -13.30 5.12
C ALA A 278 6.13 -13.61 3.72
N GLY A 279 5.53 -12.98 2.71
CA GLY A 279 6.01 -12.96 1.33
C GLY A 279 6.65 -11.61 1.00
N ARG A 280 7.24 -11.50 -0.19
CA ARG A 280 7.67 -10.21 -0.75
C ARG A 280 6.45 -9.40 -1.19
N GLY A 281 6.58 -8.08 -1.20
CA GLY A 281 5.53 -7.16 -1.62
C GLY A 281 5.02 -6.28 -0.48
N SER A 282 3.91 -5.60 -0.71
CA SER A 282 3.26 -4.73 0.28
C SER A 282 1.79 -5.12 0.39
N PHE A 283 1.29 -5.31 1.60
CA PHE A 283 -0.06 -5.79 1.85
C PHE A 283 -1.02 -4.64 2.18
N TYR A 284 -2.06 -4.50 1.37
CA TYR A 284 -3.11 -3.50 1.56
C TYR A 284 -4.39 -4.17 2.07
N PRO A 285 -4.80 -3.95 3.34
CA PRO A 285 -5.98 -4.60 3.92
C PRO A 285 -7.32 -3.98 3.49
N GLY A 286 -7.33 -3.06 2.51
CA GLY A 286 -8.54 -2.39 2.02
C GLY A 286 -9.13 -1.32 2.94
N ARG A 287 -8.37 -0.80 3.92
CA ARG A 287 -8.85 0.20 4.90
C ARG A 287 -8.21 1.58 4.76
N GLY A 288 -7.39 1.78 3.74
CA GLY A 288 -6.65 3.02 3.54
C GLY A 288 -5.69 2.95 2.36
N PHE A 289 -4.97 4.04 2.14
CA PHE A 289 -4.07 4.25 1.00
C PHE A 289 -2.79 4.94 1.47
N ALA A 290 -1.79 4.96 0.58
CA ALA A 290 -0.58 5.76 0.76
C ALA A 290 -0.52 6.82 -0.34
N ILE A 291 -0.14 8.04 0.03
CA ILE A 291 -0.01 9.18 -0.89
C ILE A 291 1.44 9.64 -0.95
N PHE A 292 1.88 9.99 -2.15
CA PHE A 292 3.23 10.47 -2.43
C PHE A 292 3.13 11.79 -3.22
N ASN A 293 4.02 12.72 -2.91
CA ASN A 293 4.17 13.94 -3.70
C ASN A 293 5.30 13.72 -4.71
N LEU A 294 4.92 13.41 -5.95
CA LEU A 294 5.83 13.11 -7.07
C LEU A 294 5.62 14.10 -8.21
N THR A 295 6.70 14.48 -8.89
CA THR A 295 6.65 15.34 -10.08
C THR A 295 6.75 14.49 -11.34
N TYR A 296 5.78 14.62 -12.25
CA TYR A 296 5.73 13.88 -13.52
C TYR A 296 6.22 14.68 -14.73
N MET A 297 6.68 15.92 -14.50
CA MET A 297 7.29 16.78 -15.51
C MET A 297 8.76 16.37 -15.72
N GLN A 298 9.17 16.19 -16.97
CA GLN A 298 10.55 15.93 -17.35
C GLN A 298 11.24 17.23 -17.77
N PRO A 299 12.46 17.51 -17.27
CA PRO A 299 13.25 18.63 -17.77
C PRO A 299 13.72 18.33 -19.20
N SER A 300 13.48 19.25 -20.14
CA SER A 300 13.96 19.11 -21.51
C SER A 300 15.47 19.38 -21.57
N TYR A 301 16.25 18.40 -22.05
CA TYR A 301 17.63 18.64 -22.46
C TYR A 301 17.63 19.23 -23.88
N GLY A 302 17.69 20.55 -23.98
CA GLY A 302 17.82 21.26 -25.27
C GLY A 302 17.07 22.59 -25.32
N ASN A 303 17.36 23.38 -26.38
CA ASN A 303 16.79 24.70 -26.70
C ASN A 303 15.31 24.65 -27.13
N GLU A 304 14.52 23.73 -26.57
CA GLU A 304 13.08 23.65 -26.81
C GLU A 304 12.31 24.07 -25.56
N THR A 305 11.44 25.06 -25.72
CA THR A 305 10.51 25.59 -24.72
C THR A 305 9.34 24.64 -24.41
N LYS A 306 9.48 23.34 -24.68
CA LYS A 306 8.41 22.35 -24.47
C LYS A 306 8.72 21.48 -23.25
N THR A 307 8.03 21.77 -22.15
CA THR A 307 7.88 20.83 -21.04
C THR A 307 7.21 19.56 -21.56
N SER A 308 7.84 18.41 -21.31
CA SER A 308 7.24 17.10 -21.59
C SER A 308 6.92 16.42 -20.26
N TRP A 309 5.89 15.58 -20.25
CA TRP A 309 5.51 14.81 -19.07
C TRP A 309 5.41 13.33 -19.46
N LYS A 310 5.70 12.47 -18.49
CA LYS A 310 5.62 11.02 -18.65
C LYS A 310 5.15 10.42 -17.32
N ILE A 311 4.12 9.60 -17.39
CA ILE A 311 3.65 8.77 -16.28
C ILE A 311 3.88 7.32 -16.70
N GLU A 312 4.66 6.62 -15.89
CA GLU A 312 4.96 5.20 -16.09
C GLU A 312 4.75 4.51 -14.74
N VAL A 313 3.88 3.51 -14.72
CA VAL A 313 3.61 2.70 -13.53
C VAL A 313 3.76 1.25 -13.92
N ASN A 314 4.65 0.55 -13.22
CA ASN A 314 4.85 -0.88 -13.33
C ASN A 314 4.50 -1.49 -11.96
N ALA A 315 3.40 -2.22 -11.90
CA ALA A 315 2.88 -2.80 -10.66
C ALA A 315 2.74 -4.31 -10.83
N VAL A 316 3.25 -5.07 -9.85
CA VAL A 316 2.93 -6.50 -9.73
C VAL A 316 1.88 -6.63 -8.64
N ILE A 317 0.72 -7.18 -8.98
CA ILE A 317 -0.43 -7.27 -8.08
C ILE A 317 -0.83 -8.73 -7.85
N GLN A 318 -1.28 -9.02 -6.64
CA GLN A 318 -1.95 -10.27 -6.29
C GLN A 318 -3.25 -9.91 -5.55
N PRO A 319 -4.36 -9.69 -6.26
CA PRO A 319 -5.58 -9.16 -5.66
C PRO A 319 -6.23 -10.14 -4.68
N ALA A 320 -6.76 -9.61 -3.57
CA ALA A 320 -7.65 -10.35 -2.67
C ALA A 320 -9.12 -10.19 -3.07
N THR A 321 -9.45 -9.06 -3.71
CA THR A 321 -10.78 -8.64 -4.15
C THR A 321 -10.76 -8.34 -5.65
N ASP A 322 -11.91 -8.41 -6.28
CA ASP A 322 -12.10 -8.09 -7.71
C ASP A 322 -12.32 -6.59 -7.99
N THR A 323 -12.47 -5.80 -6.93
CA THR A 323 -12.76 -4.37 -7.00
C THR A 323 -11.79 -3.61 -6.10
N GLY A 324 -11.24 -2.50 -6.59
CA GLY A 324 -10.36 -1.62 -5.80
C GLY A 324 -9.49 -0.71 -6.65
N VAL A 325 -9.10 0.44 -6.09
CA VAL A 325 -8.16 1.38 -6.74
C VAL A 325 -6.73 0.96 -6.45
N MET A 326 -5.90 0.85 -7.49
CA MET A 326 -4.49 0.45 -7.38
C MET A 326 -3.56 1.67 -7.40
N PHE A 327 -3.84 2.60 -8.31
CA PHE A 327 -3.08 3.83 -8.47
C PHE A 327 -4.02 4.95 -8.90
N ALA A 328 -3.81 6.15 -8.38
CA ALA A 328 -4.54 7.33 -8.80
C ALA A 328 -3.67 8.58 -8.65
N LEU A 329 -3.85 9.52 -9.57
CA LEU A 329 -3.44 10.89 -9.37
C LEU A 329 -4.60 11.66 -8.76
N VAL A 330 -4.29 12.46 -7.75
CA VAL A 330 -5.29 13.28 -7.05
C VAL A 330 -4.75 14.69 -6.95
N THR A 331 -5.60 15.67 -7.21
CA THR A 331 -5.27 17.10 -7.12
C THR A 331 -5.72 17.69 -5.78
N GLU A 332 -5.31 18.93 -5.47
CA GLU A 332 -5.70 19.61 -4.22
C GLU A 332 -7.20 19.89 -4.13
N ASP A 333 -7.88 20.04 -5.27
CA ASP A 333 -9.34 20.17 -5.40
C ASP A 333 -10.08 18.82 -5.39
N ALA A 334 -9.38 17.74 -5.03
CA ALA A 334 -9.93 16.38 -4.94
C ALA A 334 -10.47 15.80 -6.26
N SER A 335 -10.02 16.35 -7.40
CA SER A 335 -10.23 15.72 -8.70
C SER A 335 -9.32 14.49 -8.85
N VAL A 336 -9.72 13.54 -9.70
CA VAL A 336 -8.95 12.33 -10.02
C VAL A 336 -8.63 12.33 -11.51
N PRO A 337 -7.54 12.99 -11.97
CA PRO A 337 -7.23 13.10 -13.39
C PRO A 337 -6.89 11.76 -14.05
N LEU A 338 -6.36 10.82 -13.26
CA LEU A 338 -5.94 9.50 -13.74
C LEU A 338 -6.19 8.47 -12.65
N SER A 339 -6.79 7.34 -13.01
CA SER A 339 -6.94 6.20 -12.12
C SER A 339 -6.71 4.87 -12.83
N LEU A 340 -6.15 3.93 -12.09
CA LEU A 340 -5.96 2.54 -12.46
C LEU A 340 -6.65 1.68 -11.39
N SER A 341 -7.68 0.95 -11.80
CA SER A 341 -8.58 0.26 -10.86
C SER A 341 -8.97 -1.13 -11.35
N LEU A 342 -9.35 -1.98 -10.40
CA LEU A 342 -10.01 -3.26 -10.61
C LEU A 342 -11.52 -3.06 -10.52
N VAL A 343 -12.27 -3.63 -11.46
CA VAL A 343 -13.75 -3.59 -11.48
C VAL A 343 -14.30 -4.94 -11.93
N ASP A 344 -15.51 -5.29 -11.48
CA ASP A 344 -16.16 -6.57 -11.76
C ASP A 344 -17.34 -6.46 -12.74
N TYR A 345 -17.51 -5.32 -13.40
CA TYR A 345 -18.57 -5.10 -14.36
C TYR A 345 -18.13 -4.23 -15.54
N HIS A 346 -18.80 -4.43 -16.67
CA HIS A 346 -18.69 -3.60 -17.85
C HIS A 346 -19.85 -2.59 -17.87
N SER A 347 -19.53 -1.29 -17.75
CA SER A 347 -20.52 -0.21 -17.68
C SER A 347 -21.50 -0.19 -18.86
N THR A 348 -21.00 -0.19 -20.10
CA THR A 348 -21.84 -0.07 -21.30
C THR A 348 -22.69 -1.31 -21.62
N LYS A 349 -22.11 -2.51 -21.47
CA LYS A 349 -22.79 -3.79 -21.78
C LYS A 349 -23.63 -4.33 -20.63
N LYS A 350 -23.58 -3.69 -19.45
CA LYS A 350 -24.19 -4.17 -18.20
C LYS A 350 -23.89 -5.65 -17.93
N LEU A 351 -22.63 -6.05 -18.11
CA LEU A 351 -22.17 -7.44 -17.95
C LEU A 351 -21.23 -7.57 -16.75
N LYS A 352 -21.41 -8.59 -15.91
CA LYS A 352 -20.47 -8.94 -14.84
C LYS A 352 -19.26 -9.69 -15.40
N GLN A 353 -18.10 -9.03 -15.36
CA GLN A 353 -16.82 -9.56 -15.79
C GLN A 353 -15.70 -8.72 -15.15
N GLN A 354 -14.58 -9.36 -14.80
CA GLN A 354 -13.47 -8.70 -14.13
C GLN A 354 -12.56 -8.00 -15.13
N PHE A 355 -12.22 -6.74 -14.83
CA PHE A 355 -11.36 -5.89 -15.66
C PHE A 355 -10.33 -5.14 -14.81
N VAL A 356 -9.18 -4.90 -15.43
CA VAL A 356 -8.32 -3.76 -15.08
C VAL A 356 -8.70 -2.62 -16.01
N ILE A 357 -9.01 -1.47 -15.44
CA ILE A 357 -9.39 -0.27 -16.18
C ILE A 357 -8.42 0.86 -15.94
N LEU A 358 -8.09 1.56 -17.01
CA LEU A 358 -7.38 2.85 -17.00
C LEU A 358 -8.40 3.92 -17.35
N ALA A 359 -8.58 4.91 -16.48
CA ALA A 359 -9.52 5.99 -16.67
C ALA A 359 -8.83 7.35 -16.55
N VAL A 360 -9.23 8.27 -17.42
CA VAL A 360 -8.88 9.70 -17.35
C VAL A 360 -10.16 10.43 -16.96
N GLU A 361 -10.13 11.05 -15.79
CA GLU A 361 -11.35 11.56 -15.13
C GLU A 361 -12.40 10.44 -15.05
N ASP A 362 -13.61 10.67 -15.59
CA ASP A 362 -14.72 9.70 -15.60
C ASP A 362 -14.74 8.80 -16.84
N THR A 363 -13.79 8.98 -17.77
CA THR A 363 -13.76 8.23 -19.04
C THR A 363 -12.80 7.06 -18.96
N VAL A 364 -13.32 5.84 -19.15
CA VAL A 364 -12.48 4.63 -19.32
C VAL A 364 -11.81 4.68 -20.69
N VAL A 365 -10.50 4.91 -20.69
CA VAL A 365 -9.69 5.07 -21.91
C VAL A 365 -9.04 3.78 -22.38
N SER A 366 -8.87 2.80 -21.49
CA SER A 366 -8.48 1.44 -21.87
C SER A 366 -8.94 0.44 -20.83
N ARG A 367 -9.22 -0.79 -21.25
CA ARG A 367 -9.65 -1.89 -20.38
C ARG A 367 -9.05 -3.22 -20.81
N LEU A 368 -8.83 -4.11 -19.86
CA LEU A 368 -8.48 -5.50 -20.17
C LEU A 368 -9.24 -6.45 -19.25
N ALA A 369 -9.86 -7.48 -19.84
CA ALA A 369 -10.53 -8.53 -19.09
C ALA A 369 -9.52 -9.58 -18.60
N LEU A 370 -9.59 -9.95 -17.32
CA LEU A 370 -8.79 -11.03 -16.75
C LEU A 370 -9.44 -11.61 -15.49
N ASN A 371 -9.05 -12.82 -15.12
CA ASN A 371 -9.47 -13.43 -13.85
C ASN A 371 -8.55 -12.98 -12.72
N LEU A 372 -9.01 -12.03 -11.91
CA LEU A 372 -8.26 -11.44 -10.79
C LEU A 372 -8.25 -12.34 -9.54
N CYS A 373 -9.11 -13.35 -9.50
CA CYS A 373 -9.34 -14.20 -8.32
C CYS A 373 -8.68 -15.59 -8.43
N ASP A 374 -7.61 -15.70 -9.22
CA ASP A 374 -6.90 -16.96 -9.53
C ASP A 374 -5.72 -17.26 -8.59
N LYS A 375 -5.42 -16.35 -7.64
CA LYS A 375 -4.27 -16.38 -6.71
C LYS A 375 -2.91 -16.16 -7.36
N MET A 376 -2.86 -15.78 -8.64
CA MET A 376 -1.62 -15.52 -9.36
C MET A 376 -1.18 -14.06 -9.20
N GLU A 377 0.10 -13.82 -9.47
CA GLU A 377 0.62 -12.47 -9.62
C GLU A 377 0.39 -12.01 -11.06
N HIS A 378 -0.08 -10.78 -11.23
CA HIS A 378 -0.26 -10.13 -12.53
C HIS A 378 0.65 -8.91 -12.64
N SER A 379 1.31 -8.74 -13.78
CA SER A 379 2.08 -7.53 -14.10
C SER A 379 1.18 -6.52 -14.80
N VAL A 380 0.98 -5.35 -14.22
CA VAL A 380 0.22 -4.25 -14.79
C VAL A 380 1.16 -3.10 -15.12
N ASP A 381 1.23 -2.76 -16.39
CA ASP A 381 2.11 -1.72 -16.93
C ASP A 381 1.27 -0.63 -17.60
N ILE A 382 1.45 0.62 -17.18
CA ILE A 382 0.87 1.78 -17.84
C ILE A 382 1.95 2.73 -18.31
N LEU A 383 1.76 3.28 -19.50
CA LEU A 383 2.58 4.35 -20.05
C LEU A 383 1.66 5.42 -20.61
N LEU A 384 1.75 6.62 -20.04
CA LEU A 384 1.06 7.80 -20.52
C LEU A 384 2.08 8.91 -20.79
N LYS A 385 2.03 9.43 -22.00
CA LYS A 385 2.76 10.64 -22.43
C LYS A 385 1.95 11.34 -23.51
N LYS A 386 2.46 12.46 -24.01
CA LYS A 386 1.81 13.15 -25.13
C LYS A 386 1.56 12.18 -26.31
N ASP A 387 0.31 12.12 -26.75
CA ASP A 387 -0.16 11.32 -27.90
C ASP A 387 0.04 9.79 -27.78
N GLN A 388 0.34 9.28 -26.58
CA GLN A 388 0.45 7.83 -26.34
C GLN A 388 -0.11 7.46 -24.97
N LEU A 389 -1.04 6.51 -24.98
CA LEU A 389 -1.58 5.84 -23.81
C LEU A 389 -1.56 4.34 -24.08
N SER A 390 -1.01 3.57 -23.13
CA SER A 390 -1.06 2.12 -23.20
C SER A 390 -1.25 1.52 -21.82
N LEU A 391 -2.19 0.58 -21.73
CA LEU A 391 -2.37 -0.34 -20.61
C LEU A 391 -1.94 -1.73 -21.09
N ARG A 392 -1.07 -2.40 -20.34
CA ARG A 392 -0.71 -3.80 -20.55
C ARG A 392 -0.89 -4.58 -19.26
N VAL A 393 -1.46 -5.77 -19.36
CA VAL A 393 -1.49 -6.72 -18.24
C VAL A 393 -0.97 -8.07 -18.71
N ASP A 394 0.03 -8.62 -18.01
CA ASP A 394 0.72 -9.86 -18.38
C ASP A 394 1.21 -9.86 -19.84
N GLY A 395 1.61 -8.68 -20.33
CA GLY A 395 2.06 -8.46 -21.71
C GLY A 395 0.95 -8.30 -22.76
N MET A 396 -0.32 -8.48 -22.40
CA MET A 396 -1.47 -8.25 -23.28
C MET A 396 -1.89 -6.78 -23.25
N GLU A 397 -2.11 -6.17 -24.43
CA GLU A 397 -2.59 -4.78 -24.53
C GLU A 397 -4.09 -4.69 -24.27
N GLY A 398 -4.49 -3.68 -23.51
CA GLY A 398 -5.89 -3.33 -23.29
C GLY A 398 -6.56 -2.80 -24.55
N GLU A 399 -7.87 -3.04 -24.64
CA GLU A 399 -8.76 -2.50 -25.67
C GLU A 399 -9.03 -1.01 -25.48
#